data_AF-A0A9N8EEP8-F1
#
_entry.id   AF-A0A9N8EEP8-F1
#
_cell.length_a   1.000
_cell.length_b   1.000
_cell.length_c   1.000
_cell.angle_alpha   90.00
_cell.angle_beta   90.00
_cell.angle_gamma   90.00
#
_symmetry.space_group_name_H-M   'P 1'
#
loop_
_entity.id
_entity.type
_entity.pdbx_description
1 polymer ?
#
loop_
_entity_poly.entity_id
_entity_poly.type
_entity_poly.pdbx_seq_one_letter_code
_entity_poly.pdbx_strand_id
1 'polypeptide(L)'
;MSTLSAIQKAAKKQADSITDGAVKTVESMDASYQSLFPFKTLSEATASFSAGDVAKPNEALAKAVSAAQEAVDSTVTACLTMERYILLTIPQMEDGGNFGVTVQLAGLKMVKDDREKLEKMLEDLSKYASSRADALEKLKLPSSSKSKTTTSTTANNETKGGEKPGATSSTGSNTEEKTVETENQLADAPFRQQAVWQVDALYYSKARNAFMSAMTCFMTAADFLDKNKGKIAAPKGSSGGRGFSSMY
;
A
#
# COMPACT_ATOMS: atom_id res chain seq x y z
N MET A 1 38.70 14.09 -7.65
CA MET A 1 37.80 13.12 -6.96
C MET A 1 36.56 13.85 -6.53
N SER A 2 35.36 13.29 -6.77
CA SER A 2 34.10 13.89 -6.30
C SER A 2 34.08 13.98 -4.78
N THR A 3 33.56 15.08 -4.23
CA THR A 3 33.32 15.27 -2.80
C THR A 3 32.36 14.21 -2.22
N LEU A 4 31.62 13.50 -3.08
CA LEU A 4 30.65 12.45 -2.71
C LEU A 4 31.21 11.03 -2.83
N SER A 5 32.53 10.85 -2.99
CA SER A 5 33.12 9.52 -3.22
C SER A 5 32.80 8.46 -2.14
N ALA A 6 32.70 8.87 -0.87
CA ALA A 6 32.30 7.98 0.21
C ALA A 6 30.84 7.51 0.06
N ILE A 7 29.95 8.43 -0.34
CA ILE A 7 28.53 8.15 -0.58
C ILE A 7 28.37 7.22 -1.80
N GLN A 8 29.15 7.44 -2.86
CA GLN A 8 29.14 6.58 -4.04
C GLN A 8 29.56 5.13 -3.71
N LYS A 9 30.59 4.95 -2.88
CA LYS A 9 31.01 3.62 -2.40
C LYS A 9 29.93 2.94 -1.54
N ALA A 10 29.28 3.71 -0.67
CA ALA A 10 28.17 3.20 0.14
C ALA A 10 26.98 2.77 -0.72
N ALA A 11 26.59 3.60 -1.70
CA ALA A 11 25.50 3.29 -2.63
C ALA A 11 25.81 2.03 -3.46
N LYS A 12 27.07 1.86 -3.90
CA LYS A 12 27.51 0.62 -4.55
C LYS A 12 27.31 -0.59 -3.64
N LYS A 13 27.81 -0.53 -2.39
CA LYS A 13 27.69 -1.65 -1.44
C LYS A 13 26.23 -2.02 -1.18
N GLN A 14 25.34 -1.02 -1.09
CA GLN A 14 23.91 -1.26 -0.91
C GLN A 14 23.28 -1.93 -2.14
N ALA A 15 23.59 -1.46 -3.35
CA ALA A 15 23.12 -2.07 -4.58
C ALA A 15 23.64 -3.50 -4.77
N ASP A 16 24.93 -3.73 -4.50
CA ASP A 16 25.54 -5.08 -4.54
C ASP A 16 24.84 -6.02 -3.55
N SER A 17 24.54 -5.55 -2.32
CA SER A 17 23.83 -6.36 -1.33
C SER A 17 22.43 -6.76 -1.78
N ILE A 18 21.75 -5.91 -2.56
CA ILE A 18 20.44 -6.22 -3.15
C ILE A 18 20.60 -7.32 -4.21
N THR A 19 21.56 -7.17 -5.12
CA THR A 19 21.78 -8.15 -6.19
C THR A 19 22.27 -9.50 -5.67
N ASP A 20 23.17 -9.50 -4.69
CA ASP A 20 23.71 -10.72 -4.07
C ASP A 20 22.63 -11.49 -3.28
N GLY A 21 21.66 -10.76 -2.72
CA GLY A 21 20.51 -11.32 -2.00
C GLY A 21 19.32 -11.66 -2.88
N ALA A 22 19.35 -11.34 -4.18
CA ALA A 22 18.15 -11.30 -5.02
C ALA A 22 17.39 -12.63 -5.08
N VAL A 23 18.11 -13.75 -5.25
CA VAL A 23 17.49 -15.10 -5.32
C VAL A 23 16.70 -15.40 -4.04
N LYS A 24 17.31 -15.17 -2.87
CA LYS A 24 16.66 -15.43 -1.57
C LYS A 24 15.43 -14.54 -1.37
N THR A 25 15.51 -13.27 -1.76
CA THR A 25 14.38 -12.35 -1.70
C THR A 25 13.23 -12.85 -2.57
N VAL A 26 13.53 -13.25 -3.82
CA VAL A 26 12.52 -13.75 -4.76
C VAL A 26 11.87 -15.04 -4.27
N GLU A 27 12.67 -15.99 -3.74
CA GLU A 27 12.13 -17.23 -3.14
C GLU A 27 11.18 -16.93 -1.98
N SER A 28 11.53 -15.97 -1.12
CA SER A 28 10.66 -15.54 -0.02
C SER A 28 9.38 -14.86 -0.50
N MET A 29 9.47 -14.04 -1.56
CA MET A 29 8.32 -13.39 -2.18
C MET A 29 7.40 -14.44 -2.82
N ASP A 30 7.93 -15.40 -3.57
CA ASP A 30 7.15 -16.45 -4.22
C ASP A 30 6.45 -17.36 -3.19
N ALA A 31 7.15 -17.78 -2.14
CA ALA A 31 6.54 -18.55 -1.05
C ALA A 31 5.38 -17.79 -0.38
N SER A 32 5.56 -16.49 -0.14
CA SER A 32 4.50 -15.63 0.41
C SER A 32 3.34 -15.50 -0.57
N TYR A 33 3.63 -15.32 -1.86
CA TYR A 33 2.63 -15.22 -2.91
C TYR A 33 1.73 -16.46 -2.97
N GLN A 34 2.30 -17.66 -2.99
CA GLN A 34 1.55 -18.91 -3.01
C GLN A 34 0.65 -19.06 -1.77
N SER A 35 1.13 -18.64 -0.60
CA SER A 35 0.35 -18.70 0.64
C SER A 35 -0.79 -17.68 0.70
N LEU A 36 -0.59 -16.48 0.17
CA LEU A 36 -1.53 -15.37 0.28
C LEU A 36 -2.59 -15.39 -0.83
N PHE A 37 -2.25 -15.95 -1.99
CA PHE A 37 -3.10 -15.96 -3.17
C PHE A 37 -3.44 -17.37 -3.66
N PRO A 38 -4.07 -18.22 -2.83
CA PRO A 38 -4.31 -19.63 -3.16
C PRO A 38 -5.35 -19.84 -4.27
N PHE A 39 -6.22 -18.85 -4.52
CA PHE A 39 -7.29 -18.97 -5.51
C PHE A 39 -6.75 -18.78 -6.94
N LYS A 40 -7.08 -19.73 -7.82
CA LYS A 40 -6.67 -19.71 -9.23
C LYS A 40 -7.48 -18.67 -9.99
N THR A 41 -8.78 -18.62 -9.73
CA THR A 41 -9.74 -17.74 -10.40
C THR A 41 -10.35 -16.72 -9.44
N LEU A 42 -10.82 -15.60 -9.99
CA LEU A 42 -11.54 -14.60 -9.21
C LEU A 42 -12.90 -15.11 -8.72
N SER A 43 -13.51 -16.04 -9.45
CA SER A 43 -14.76 -16.70 -9.07
C SER A 43 -14.59 -17.55 -7.81
N GLU A 44 -13.47 -18.29 -7.70
CA GLU A 44 -13.13 -19.05 -6.48
C GLU A 44 -12.96 -18.12 -5.27
N ALA A 45 -12.22 -17.02 -5.45
CA ALA A 45 -12.02 -16.03 -4.38
C ALA A 45 -13.36 -15.41 -3.94
N THR A 46 -14.18 -14.97 -4.90
CA THR A 46 -15.52 -14.41 -4.65
C THR A 46 -16.40 -15.40 -3.89
N ALA A 47 -16.43 -16.67 -4.32
CA ALA A 47 -17.21 -17.71 -3.65
C ALA A 47 -16.75 -17.90 -2.19
N SER A 48 -15.44 -17.96 -1.96
CA SER A 48 -14.88 -18.06 -0.62
C SER A 48 -15.22 -16.87 0.27
N PHE A 49 -15.17 -15.64 -0.27
CA PHE A 49 -15.47 -14.43 0.50
C PHE A 49 -16.97 -14.30 0.79
N SER A 50 -17.83 -14.71 -0.14
CA SER A 50 -19.28 -14.67 0.01
C SER A 50 -19.84 -15.69 1.01
N ALA A 51 -19.05 -16.67 1.43
CA ALA A 51 -19.43 -17.62 2.46
C ALA A 51 -19.35 -17.04 3.89
N GLY A 52 -18.70 -15.88 4.06
CA GLY A 52 -18.50 -15.23 5.37
C GLY A 52 -19.60 -14.23 5.75
N ASP A 53 -19.55 -13.79 7.01
CA ASP A 53 -20.37 -12.69 7.50
C ASP A 53 -19.89 -11.36 6.91
N VAL A 54 -20.73 -10.73 6.09
CA VAL A 54 -20.44 -9.46 5.39
C VAL A 54 -20.08 -8.33 6.36
N ALA A 55 -20.63 -8.33 7.59
CA ALA A 55 -20.40 -7.29 8.57
C ALA A 55 -18.99 -7.36 9.17
N LYS A 56 -18.32 -8.50 9.05
CA LYS A 56 -16.96 -8.70 9.57
C LYS A 56 -15.91 -8.38 8.51
N PRO A 57 -14.70 -7.94 8.92
CA PRO A 57 -13.57 -7.81 8.02
C PRO A 57 -13.23 -9.16 7.36
N ASN A 58 -12.81 -9.11 6.10
CA ASN A 58 -12.24 -10.26 5.43
C ASN A 58 -10.76 -10.37 5.81
N GLU A 59 -10.46 -11.08 6.89
CA GLU A 59 -9.11 -11.19 7.46
C GLU A 59 -8.08 -11.75 6.47
N ALA A 60 -8.48 -12.74 5.66
CA ALA A 60 -7.61 -13.34 4.65
C ALA A 60 -7.21 -12.29 3.59
N LEU A 61 -8.18 -11.50 3.13
CA LEU A 61 -7.91 -10.41 2.20
C LEU A 61 -7.13 -9.27 2.83
N ALA A 62 -7.47 -8.85 4.06
CA ALA A 62 -6.75 -7.78 4.76
C ALA A 62 -5.26 -8.13 4.91
N LYS A 63 -4.96 -9.38 5.27
CA LYS A 63 -3.58 -9.90 5.31
C LYS A 63 -2.91 -9.87 3.93
N ALA A 64 -3.60 -10.30 2.88
CA ALA A 64 -3.07 -10.28 1.52
C ALA A 64 -2.80 -8.86 0.99
N VAL A 65 -3.68 -7.90 1.29
CA VAL A 65 -3.49 -6.49 0.94
C VAL A 65 -2.29 -5.91 1.68
N SER A 66 -2.19 -6.10 2.99
CA SER A 66 -1.05 -5.61 3.79
C SER A 66 0.28 -6.17 3.29
N ALA A 67 0.34 -7.49 3.04
CA ALA A 67 1.55 -8.11 2.52
C ALA A 67 1.89 -7.65 1.10
N ALA A 68 0.90 -7.37 0.25
CA ALA A 68 1.14 -6.77 -1.06
C ALA A 68 1.67 -5.34 -0.95
N GLN A 69 1.17 -4.54 -0.02
CA GLN A 69 1.69 -3.19 0.25
C GLN A 69 3.15 -3.25 0.71
N GLU A 70 3.50 -4.14 1.64
CA GLU A 70 4.87 -4.35 2.11
C GLU A 70 5.81 -4.84 0.99
N ALA A 71 5.36 -5.79 0.17
CA ALA A 71 6.14 -6.27 -0.98
C ALA A 71 6.41 -5.14 -1.99
N VAL A 72 5.40 -4.31 -2.27
CA VAL A 72 5.54 -3.14 -3.14
C VAL A 72 6.49 -2.10 -2.54
N ASP A 73 6.32 -1.71 -1.27
CA ASP A 73 7.15 -0.72 -0.58
C ASP A 73 8.63 -1.15 -0.52
N SER A 74 8.86 -2.41 -0.16
CA SER A 74 10.22 -2.98 -0.12
C SER A 74 10.90 -2.95 -1.50
N THR A 75 10.13 -3.23 -2.56
CA THR A 75 10.64 -3.18 -3.95
C THR A 75 10.89 -1.74 -4.40
N VAL A 76 10.01 -0.80 -4.09
CA VAL A 76 10.21 0.65 -4.34
C VAL A 76 11.49 1.14 -3.66
N THR A 77 11.71 0.74 -2.41
CA THR A 77 12.94 1.07 -1.66
C THR A 77 14.19 0.47 -2.31
N ALA A 78 14.12 -0.77 -2.80
CA ALA A 78 15.20 -1.37 -3.57
C ALA A 78 15.47 -0.61 -4.87
N CYS A 79 14.42 -0.25 -5.63
CA CYS A 79 14.52 0.57 -6.84
C CYS A 79 15.21 1.91 -6.56
N LEU A 80 14.80 2.65 -5.54
CA LEU A 80 15.44 3.92 -5.15
C LEU A 80 16.93 3.75 -4.83
N THR A 81 17.30 2.65 -4.17
CA THR A 81 18.69 2.32 -3.86
C THR A 81 19.51 2.07 -5.13
N MET A 82 18.95 1.31 -6.07
CA MET A 82 19.57 1.01 -7.37
C MET A 82 19.68 2.26 -8.26
N GLU A 83 18.62 3.07 -8.33
CA GLU A 83 18.60 4.37 -9.05
C GLU A 83 19.70 5.29 -8.53
N ARG A 84 19.79 5.45 -7.20
CA ARG A 84 20.82 6.27 -6.56
C ARG A 84 22.22 5.79 -6.92
N TYR A 85 22.46 4.48 -6.90
CA TYR A 85 23.76 3.95 -7.30
C TYR A 85 24.08 4.30 -8.76
N ILE A 86 23.16 4.05 -9.69
CA ILE A 86 23.36 4.34 -11.12
C ILE A 86 23.64 5.84 -11.32
N LEU A 87 22.81 6.73 -10.76
CA LEU A 87 22.97 8.18 -10.86
C LEU A 87 24.34 8.67 -10.39
N LEU A 88 24.83 8.15 -9.26
CA LEU A 88 26.13 8.52 -8.70
C LEU A 88 27.33 7.96 -9.50
N THR A 89 27.09 7.05 -10.44
CA THR A 89 28.13 6.47 -11.31
C THR A 89 28.17 7.05 -12.72
N ILE A 90 27.24 7.94 -13.07
CA ILE A 90 27.26 8.62 -14.36
C ILE A 90 28.48 9.57 -14.39
N PRO A 91 29.38 9.44 -15.39
CA PRO A 91 30.59 10.24 -15.48
C PRO A 91 30.30 11.64 -16.02
N GLN A 92 31.33 12.48 -16.06
CA GLN A 92 31.27 13.75 -16.79
C GLN A 92 30.90 13.51 -18.26
N MET A 93 30.11 14.42 -18.84
CA MET A 93 29.75 14.38 -20.25
C MET A 93 30.97 14.66 -21.13
N GLU A 94 31.19 13.81 -22.13
CA GLU A 94 32.32 13.86 -23.05
C GLU A 94 31.84 13.48 -24.47
N ASP A 95 32.57 13.97 -25.48
CA ASP A 95 32.34 13.59 -26.87
C ASP A 95 32.99 12.23 -27.15
N GLY A 96 32.17 11.18 -27.30
CA GLY A 96 32.61 9.81 -27.57
C GLY A 96 32.68 8.87 -26.35
N GLY A 97 32.79 7.56 -26.63
CA GLY A 97 32.88 6.52 -25.60
C GLY A 97 31.63 6.38 -24.71
N ASN A 98 30.43 6.66 -25.23
CA ASN A 98 29.21 6.79 -24.43
C ASN A 98 28.39 5.50 -24.28
N PHE A 99 28.83 4.36 -24.84
CA PHE A 99 28.08 3.10 -24.75
C PHE A 99 27.73 2.69 -23.31
N GLY A 100 28.71 2.71 -22.40
CA GLY A 100 28.44 2.37 -21.00
C GLY A 100 27.51 3.36 -20.30
N VAL A 101 27.55 4.64 -20.70
CA VAL A 101 26.62 5.67 -20.21
C VAL A 101 25.20 5.38 -20.73
N THR A 102 25.06 4.96 -21.99
CA THR A 102 23.75 4.53 -22.54
C THR A 102 23.19 3.34 -21.76
N VAL A 103 24.02 2.37 -21.38
CA VAL A 103 23.60 1.24 -20.52
C VAL A 103 23.11 1.75 -19.15
N GLN A 104 23.83 2.68 -18.53
CA GLN A 104 23.39 3.30 -17.27
C GLN A 104 22.04 3.99 -17.41
N LEU A 105 21.85 4.81 -18.46
CA LEU A 105 20.60 5.53 -18.69
C LEU A 105 19.42 4.59 -18.98
N ALA A 106 19.65 3.50 -19.72
CA ALA A 106 18.63 2.49 -19.99
C ALA A 106 18.19 1.79 -18.70
N GLY A 107 19.15 1.37 -17.85
CA GLY A 107 18.86 0.79 -16.54
C GLY A 107 18.13 1.75 -15.62
N LEU A 108 18.59 3.00 -15.54
CA LEU A 108 17.96 4.04 -14.73
C LEU A 108 16.51 4.27 -15.15
N LYS A 109 16.24 4.36 -16.46
CA LYS A 109 14.88 4.53 -16.96
C LYS A 109 13.99 3.34 -16.59
N MET A 110 14.48 2.12 -16.79
CA MET A 110 13.73 0.91 -16.47
C MET A 110 13.34 0.87 -14.98
N VAL A 111 14.32 1.05 -14.08
CA VAL A 111 14.08 1.01 -12.63
C VAL A 111 13.14 2.13 -12.18
N LYS A 112 13.28 3.33 -12.77
CA LYS A 112 12.41 4.48 -12.48
C LYS A 112 10.96 4.23 -12.93
N ASP A 113 10.75 3.72 -14.14
CA ASP A 113 9.42 3.41 -14.66
C ASP A 113 8.73 2.33 -13.82
N ASP A 114 9.48 1.29 -13.41
CA ASP A 114 9.01 0.24 -12.52
C ASP A 114 8.61 0.80 -11.15
N ARG A 115 9.45 1.68 -10.57
CA ARG A 115 9.13 2.35 -9.29
C ARG A 115 7.84 3.16 -9.37
N GLU A 116 7.69 4.01 -10.39
CA GLU A 116 6.49 4.85 -10.56
C GLU A 116 5.23 4.01 -10.77
N LYS A 117 5.33 2.88 -11.48
CA LYS A 117 4.23 1.91 -11.62
C LYS A 117 3.85 1.32 -10.27
N LEU A 118 4.83 0.93 -9.46
CA LEU A 118 4.62 0.34 -8.14
C LEU A 118 4.02 1.33 -7.14
N GLU A 119 4.46 2.59 -7.14
CA GLU A 119 3.89 3.66 -6.30
C GLU A 119 2.39 3.87 -6.56
N LYS A 120 1.97 3.84 -7.83
CA LYS A 120 0.55 3.90 -8.20
C LYS A 120 -0.25 2.70 -7.70
N MET A 121 0.33 1.50 -7.79
CA MET A 121 -0.31 0.29 -7.25
C MET A 121 -0.45 0.38 -5.73
N LEU A 122 0.55 0.90 -5.02
CA LEU A 122 0.51 1.10 -3.57
C LEU A 122 -0.62 2.06 -3.16
N GLU A 123 -0.74 3.19 -3.87
CA GLU A 123 -1.83 4.15 -3.66
C GLU A 123 -3.20 3.47 -3.86
N ASP A 124 -3.35 2.67 -4.92
CA ASP A 124 -4.60 1.96 -5.19
C ASP A 124 -4.95 0.91 -4.14
N LEU A 125 -3.96 0.23 -3.55
CA LEU A 125 -4.19 -0.73 -2.46
C LEU A 125 -4.63 -0.05 -1.17
N SER A 126 -4.14 1.16 -0.88
CA SER A 126 -4.50 1.93 0.32
C SER A 126 -6.00 2.24 0.43
N LYS A 127 -6.70 2.23 -0.71
CA LYS A 127 -8.14 2.54 -0.83
C LYS A 127 -9.05 1.39 -0.41
N TYR A 128 -8.53 0.23 -0.03
CA TYR A 128 -9.34 -0.94 0.32
C TYR A 128 -10.31 -0.66 1.48
N ALA A 129 -9.78 -0.16 2.59
CA ALA A 129 -10.56 0.04 3.81
C ALA A 129 -11.72 1.04 3.60
N SER A 130 -11.46 2.16 2.92
CA SER A 130 -12.49 3.15 2.59
C SER A 130 -13.51 2.59 1.59
N SER A 131 -13.06 1.94 0.51
CA SER A 131 -13.96 1.35 -0.49
C SER A 131 -14.91 0.32 0.11
N ARG A 132 -14.40 -0.49 1.05
CA ARG A 132 -15.21 -1.49 1.76
C ARG A 132 -16.16 -0.85 2.76
N ALA A 133 -15.71 0.16 3.52
CA ALA A 133 -16.56 0.91 4.44
C ALA A 133 -17.74 1.57 3.71
N ASP A 134 -17.48 2.22 2.57
CA ASP A 134 -18.50 2.85 1.72
C ASP A 134 -19.53 1.83 1.20
N ALA A 135 -19.07 0.62 0.86
CA ALA A 135 -19.96 -0.46 0.43
C ALA A 135 -20.82 -0.99 1.59
N LEU A 136 -20.25 -1.11 2.79
CA LEU A 136 -20.97 -1.53 3.99
C LEU A 136 -22.02 -0.52 4.43
N GLU A 137 -21.73 0.78 4.38
CA GLU A 137 -22.70 1.83 4.70
C GLU A 137 -23.92 1.75 3.79
N LYS A 138 -23.71 1.48 2.50
CA LYS A 138 -24.78 1.28 1.51
C LYS A 138 -25.59 0.01 1.73
N LEU A 139 -25.10 -0.94 2.55
CA LEU A 139 -25.84 -2.15 2.91
C LEU A 139 -27.04 -1.85 3.82
N LYS A 140 -27.00 -0.73 4.55
CA LYS A 140 -28.02 -0.32 5.52
C LYS A 140 -28.37 -1.47 6.49
N LEU A 141 -27.35 -2.10 7.08
CA LEU A 141 -27.55 -3.14 8.10
C LEU A 141 -28.47 -2.62 9.22
N PRO A 142 -29.26 -3.50 9.87
CA PRO A 142 -30.04 -3.11 11.03
C PRO A 142 -29.11 -2.49 12.08
N SER A 143 -29.37 -1.23 12.44
CA SER A 143 -28.63 -0.54 13.48
C SER A 143 -29.54 -0.28 14.67
N SER A 144 -29.10 -0.63 15.88
CA SER A 144 -29.72 -0.13 17.10
C SER A 144 -29.05 1.20 17.47
N SER A 145 -29.73 2.32 17.27
CA SER A 145 -29.29 3.60 17.81
C SER A 145 -29.92 3.80 19.18
N LYS A 146 -29.10 3.91 20.23
CA LYS A 146 -29.55 4.37 21.55
C LYS A 146 -29.52 5.90 21.55
N SER A 147 -30.70 6.53 21.46
CA SER A 147 -30.82 7.97 21.67
C SER A 147 -31.08 8.23 23.15
N LYS A 148 -30.22 9.03 23.78
CA LYS A 148 -30.39 9.46 25.16
C LYS A 148 -30.95 10.88 25.15
N THR A 149 -32.23 11.02 25.44
CA THR A 149 -32.87 12.34 25.55
C THR A 149 -32.95 12.71 27.02
N THR A 150 -32.24 13.77 27.41
CA THR A 150 -32.30 14.31 28.76
C THR A 150 -33.29 15.46 28.79
N THR A 151 -34.48 15.23 29.34
CA THR A 151 -35.50 16.29 29.49
C THR A 151 -35.38 16.89 30.89
N SER A 152 -34.89 18.12 30.98
CA SER A 152 -34.90 18.90 32.24
C SER A 152 -36.18 19.73 32.30
N THR A 153 -37.12 19.36 33.17
CA THR A 153 -38.27 20.21 33.49
C THR A 153 -37.92 21.14 34.64
N THR A 154 -37.84 22.45 34.35
CA THR A 154 -37.76 23.49 35.40
C THR A 154 -39.19 23.92 35.74
N ALA A 155 -39.69 23.49 36.89
CA ALA A 155 -40.96 24.02 37.41
C ALA A 155 -40.73 25.42 37.97
N ASN A 156 -41.17 26.45 37.27
CA ASN A 156 -41.29 27.80 37.83
C ASN A 156 -42.62 27.87 38.60
N ASN A 157 -42.56 27.78 39.93
CA ASN A 157 -43.65 28.24 40.78
C ASN A 157 -43.48 29.75 40.99
N GLU A 158 -44.40 30.53 40.43
CA GLU A 158 -44.61 31.92 40.84
C GLU A 158 -45.19 31.94 42.27
N THR A 159 -44.40 32.38 43.25
CA THR A 159 -44.86 32.65 44.62
C THR A 159 -45.09 34.14 44.84
N LYS A 160 -46.36 34.53 45.08
CA LYS A 160 -46.72 35.78 45.75
C LYS A 160 -46.54 35.61 47.27
N GLY A 161 -45.54 36.30 47.85
CA GLY A 161 -45.50 36.80 49.24
C GLY A 161 -45.33 35.82 50.41
N GLY A 162 -44.32 36.10 51.27
CA GLY A 162 -44.32 35.77 52.71
C GLY A 162 -43.37 34.67 53.21
N GLU A 163 -42.34 35.09 53.98
CA GLU A 163 -41.51 34.42 55.02
C GLU A 163 -41.04 32.93 54.94
N LYS A 164 -39.74 32.73 55.28
CA LYS A 164 -38.86 31.52 55.35
C LYS A 164 -39.41 30.33 56.18
N PRO A 165 -38.81 29.09 56.16
CA PRO A 165 -37.56 28.62 55.49
C PRO A 165 -37.64 27.27 54.74
N GLY A 166 -36.65 26.99 53.88
CA GLY A 166 -36.24 25.61 53.52
C GLY A 166 -36.96 24.95 52.34
N ALA A 167 -36.69 25.39 51.11
CA ALA A 167 -37.09 24.67 49.91
C ALA A 167 -35.95 23.75 49.46
N THR A 168 -36.07 22.45 49.71
CA THR A 168 -35.24 21.43 49.04
C THR A 168 -35.66 21.37 47.58
N SER A 169 -34.86 21.91 46.66
CA SER A 169 -35.06 21.71 45.23
C SER A 169 -34.76 20.25 44.90
N SER A 170 -35.80 19.43 44.71
CA SER A 170 -35.62 18.12 44.10
C SER A 170 -35.55 18.31 42.59
N THR A 171 -34.33 18.32 42.06
CA THR A 171 -34.10 18.18 40.63
C THR A 171 -34.38 16.73 40.26
N GLY A 172 -35.60 16.44 39.79
CA GLY A 172 -35.91 15.17 39.16
C GLY A 172 -35.30 15.14 37.76
N SER A 173 -34.31 14.27 37.55
CA SER A 173 -33.84 13.90 36.21
C SER A 173 -34.55 12.63 35.79
N ASN A 174 -35.46 12.70 34.82
CA ASN A 174 -35.95 11.51 34.13
C ASN A 174 -35.06 11.26 32.92
N THR A 175 -34.38 10.11 32.95
CA THR A 175 -33.63 9.60 31.80
C THR A 175 -34.50 8.57 31.09
N GLU A 176 -35.06 8.93 29.94
CA GLU A 176 -35.73 7.97 29.07
C GLU A 176 -34.73 7.47 28.02
N GLU A 177 -34.40 6.18 28.09
CA GLU A 177 -33.66 5.51 27.02
C GLU A 177 -34.66 5.04 25.96
N LYS A 178 -34.64 5.69 24.78
CA LYS A 178 -35.41 5.23 23.63
C LYS A 178 -34.49 4.43 22.72
N THR A 179 -34.69 3.12 22.71
CA THR A 179 -34.09 2.24 21.71
C THR A 179 -34.92 2.34 20.43
N VAL A 180 -34.33 2.84 19.36
CA VAL A 180 -34.94 2.80 18.02
C VAL A 180 -34.30 1.65 17.27
N GLU A 181 -35.06 0.59 17.08
CA GLU A 181 -34.69 -0.53 16.21
C GLU A 181 -35.26 -0.26 14.82
N THR A 182 -34.38 -0.13 13.83
CA THR A 182 -34.80 0.02 12.43
C THR A 182 -34.70 -1.34 11.76
N GLU A 183 -35.81 -2.06 11.66
CA GLU A 183 -35.88 -3.28 10.84
C GLU A 183 -35.83 -2.89 9.35
N ASN A 184 -34.67 -3.06 8.71
CA ASN A 184 -34.58 -2.98 7.26
C ASN A 184 -35.00 -4.33 6.64
N GLN A 185 -36.30 -4.48 6.37
CA GLN A 185 -36.79 -5.50 5.44
C GLN A 185 -36.74 -4.94 4.01
N LEU A 186 -35.67 -5.23 3.26
CA LEU A 186 -35.61 -4.86 1.84
C LEU A 186 -35.14 -6.07 1.02
N ALA A 187 -35.96 -6.43 0.02
CA ALA A 187 -35.72 -7.50 -0.95
C ALA A 187 -34.36 -7.41 -1.69
N ASP A 188 -33.69 -6.25 -1.63
CA ASP A 188 -32.39 -5.98 -2.25
C ASP A 188 -31.18 -6.32 -1.36
N ALA A 189 -31.39 -6.78 -0.11
CA ALA A 189 -30.30 -7.08 0.81
C ALA A 189 -29.23 -8.06 0.22
N PRO A 190 -29.61 -9.14 -0.50
CA PRO A 190 -28.62 -10.02 -1.13
C PRO A 190 -27.74 -9.33 -2.17
N PHE A 191 -28.33 -8.43 -2.98
CA PHE A 191 -27.58 -7.70 -4.01
C PHE A 191 -26.62 -6.67 -3.40
N ARG A 192 -27.00 -6.05 -2.28
CA ARG A 192 -26.11 -5.13 -1.53
C ARG A 192 -24.96 -5.88 -0.85
N GLN A 193 -25.21 -7.07 -0.30
CA GLN A 193 -24.15 -7.96 0.21
C GLN A 193 -23.16 -8.35 -0.87
N GLN A 194 -23.69 -8.69 -2.05
CA GLN A 194 -22.86 -8.97 -3.22
C GLN A 194 -21.93 -7.79 -3.56
N ALA A 195 -22.39 -6.54 -3.46
CA ALA A 195 -21.53 -5.38 -3.72
C ALA A 195 -20.31 -5.31 -2.79
N VAL A 196 -20.45 -5.64 -1.50
CA VAL A 196 -19.32 -5.70 -0.55
C VAL A 196 -18.35 -6.81 -0.93
N TRP A 197 -18.85 -8.00 -1.24
CA TRP A 197 -17.99 -9.11 -1.67
C TRP A 197 -17.31 -8.86 -3.01
N GLN A 198 -17.92 -8.08 -3.92
CA GLN A 198 -17.27 -7.65 -5.16
C GLN A 198 -16.14 -6.66 -4.89
N VAL A 199 -16.25 -5.78 -3.89
CA VAL A 199 -15.12 -4.96 -3.43
C VAL A 199 -14.00 -5.86 -2.91
N ASP A 200 -14.32 -6.85 -2.08
CA ASP A 200 -13.31 -7.80 -1.59
C ASP A 200 -12.62 -8.56 -2.75
N ALA A 201 -13.38 -9.08 -3.71
CA ALA A 201 -12.83 -9.75 -4.89
C ALA A 201 -11.95 -8.82 -5.73
N LEU A 202 -12.39 -7.58 -5.98
CA LEU A 202 -11.61 -6.57 -6.71
C LEU A 202 -10.26 -6.32 -6.04
N TYR A 203 -10.26 -6.10 -4.72
CA TYR A 203 -9.03 -5.82 -3.98
C TYR A 203 -8.13 -7.04 -3.83
N TYR A 204 -8.68 -8.26 -3.81
CA TYR A 204 -7.88 -9.48 -3.92
C TYR A 204 -7.11 -9.52 -5.24
N SER A 205 -7.80 -9.25 -6.36
CA SER A 205 -7.17 -9.18 -7.68
C SER A 205 -6.10 -8.09 -7.77
N LYS A 206 -6.40 -6.89 -7.23
CA LYS A 206 -5.42 -5.79 -7.17
C LYS A 206 -4.19 -6.16 -6.34
N ALA A 207 -4.37 -6.72 -5.14
CA ALA A 207 -3.28 -7.14 -4.26
C ALA A 207 -2.42 -8.22 -4.93
N ARG A 208 -3.06 -9.23 -5.55
CA ARG A 208 -2.38 -10.30 -6.29
C ARG A 208 -1.52 -9.75 -7.42
N ASN A 209 -2.07 -8.83 -8.21
CA ASN A 209 -1.36 -8.21 -9.33
C ASN A 209 -0.22 -7.29 -8.88
N ALA A 210 -0.43 -6.53 -7.81
CA ALA A 210 0.58 -5.65 -7.24
C ALA A 210 1.76 -6.46 -6.67
N PHE A 211 1.48 -7.53 -5.93
CA PHE A 211 2.52 -8.42 -5.38
C PHE A 211 3.36 -9.05 -6.50
N MET A 212 2.71 -9.63 -7.52
CA MET A 212 3.43 -10.19 -8.67
C MET A 212 4.23 -9.15 -9.45
N SER A 213 3.67 -7.94 -9.59
CA SER A 213 4.38 -6.83 -10.25
C SER A 213 5.61 -6.43 -9.45
N ALA A 214 5.51 -6.31 -8.12
CA ALA A 214 6.64 -6.02 -7.25
C ALA A 214 7.74 -7.08 -7.40
N MET A 215 7.38 -8.36 -7.32
CA MET A 215 8.33 -9.46 -7.50
C MET A 215 9.00 -9.42 -8.89
N THR A 216 8.22 -9.17 -9.95
CA THR A 216 8.74 -9.10 -11.31
C THR A 216 9.69 -7.92 -11.51
N CYS A 217 9.30 -6.72 -11.06
CA CYS A 217 10.11 -5.51 -11.13
C CYS A 217 11.41 -5.66 -10.32
N PHE A 218 11.35 -6.30 -9.15
CA PHE A 218 12.54 -6.61 -8.36
C PHE A 218 13.49 -7.53 -9.14
N MET A 219 12.98 -8.63 -9.70
CA MET A 219 13.76 -9.57 -10.50
C MET A 219 14.43 -8.90 -11.70
N THR A 220 13.68 -8.13 -12.48
CA THR A 220 14.20 -7.47 -13.69
C THR A 220 15.24 -6.41 -13.36
N ALA A 221 15.01 -5.61 -12.31
CA ALA A 221 15.97 -4.61 -11.86
C ALA A 221 17.26 -5.24 -11.33
N ALA A 222 17.16 -6.25 -10.45
CA ALA A 222 18.33 -6.93 -9.91
C ALA A 222 19.14 -7.67 -11.00
N ASP A 223 18.47 -8.38 -11.90
CA ASP A 223 19.09 -9.08 -13.04
C ASP A 223 19.79 -8.10 -13.98
N PHE A 224 19.18 -6.96 -14.28
CA PHE A 224 19.81 -5.92 -15.10
C PHE A 224 21.08 -5.39 -14.44
N LEU A 225 21.03 -5.08 -13.14
CA LEU A 225 22.19 -4.57 -12.41
C LEU A 225 23.34 -5.58 -12.38
N ASP A 226 23.07 -6.86 -12.10
CA ASP A 226 24.12 -7.87 -12.04
C ASP A 226 24.77 -8.11 -13.42
N LYS A 227 23.95 -8.29 -14.47
CA LYS A 227 24.44 -8.48 -15.85
C LYS A 227 25.27 -7.30 -16.36
N ASN A 228 24.95 -6.09 -15.92
CA ASN A 228 25.59 -4.86 -16.39
C ASN A 228 26.55 -4.23 -15.37
N LYS A 229 26.87 -4.91 -14.26
CA LYS A 229 27.64 -4.34 -13.13
C LYS A 229 28.95 -3.66 -13.53
N GLY A 230 29.67 -4.23 -14.50
CA GLY A 230 30.92 -3.64 -15.00
C GLY A 230 30.69 -2.31 -15.73
N LYS A 231 29.64 -2.22 -16.54
CA LYS A 231 29.27 -0.99 -17.27
C LYS A 231 28.64 0.05 -16.37
N ILE A 232 27.91 -0.36 -15.33
CA ILE A 232 27.35 0.57 -14.33
C ILE A 232 28.47 1.15 -13.47
N ALA A 233 29.40 0.33 -12.98
CA ALA A 233 30.49 0.80 -12.12
C ALA A 233 31.55 1.64 -12.86
N ALA A 234 31.87 1.26 -14.10
CA ALA A 234 32.90 1.88 -14.91
C ALA A 234 32.44 2.02 -16.38
N PRO A 235 31.52 2.95 -16.68
CA PRO A 235 30.91 3.09 -18.02
C PRO A 235 31.92 3.42 -19.13
N LYS A 236 33.05 4.05 -18.76
CA LYS A 236 34.17 4.40 -19.65
C LYS A 236 35.31 3.35 -19.62
N GLY A 237 35.17 2.28 -18.85
CA GLY A 237 36.24 1.30 -18.61
C GLY A 237 37.29 1.75 -17.60
N SER A 238 38.21 0.83 -17.25
CA SER A 238 39.25 1.05 -16.22
C SER A 238 40.39 1.98 -16.66
N SER A 239 40.51 2.26 -17.97
CA SER A 239 41.50 3.17 -18.54
C SER A 239 40.83 4.46 -19.03
N GLY A 240 40.28 5.26 -18.12
CA GLY A 240 39.72 6.59 -18.42
C GLY A 240 40.75 7.63 -18.92
N GLY A 241 41.80 7.21 -19.61
CA GLY A 241 42.83 8.07 -20.18
C GLY A 241 43.52 7.39 -21.36
N ARG A 242 43.37 7.98 -22.55
CA ARG A 242 44.18 7.80 -23.77
C ARG A 242 44.36 6.35 -24.24
N GLY A 243 43.46 5.94 -25.14
CA GLY A 243 43.67 4.81 -26.04
C GLY A 243 43.44 5.21 -27.49
N PHE A 244 44.18 6.20 -27.99
CA PHE A 244 44.30 6.40 -29.44
C PHE A 244 45.20 5.26 -29.94
N SER A 245 44.61 4.11 -30.26
CA SER A 245 45.32 3.07 -31.00
C SER A 245 45.35 3.54 -32.46
N SER A 246 46.44 4.22 -32.80
CA SER A 246 46.86 4.40 -34.19
C SER A 246 47.15 3.02 -34.76
N MET A 247 46.22 2.47 -35.54
CA MET A 247 46.54 1.45 -36.53
C MET A 247 46.91 2.18 -37.82
N TYR A 248 48.19 2.57 -37.90
CA TYR A 248 49.01 2.61 -39.10
C TYR A 248 50.45 2.31 -38.64
#